data_AF-A0A1F8BY83-F1
#
_entry.id   AF-A0A1F8BY83-F1
#
_cell.length_a   1.000
_cell.length_b   1.000
_cell.length_c   1.000
_cell.angle_alpha   90.00
_cell.angle_beta   90.00
_cell.angle_gamma   90.00
#
_symmetry.space_group_name_H-M   'P 1'
#
loop_
_entity.id
_entity.type
_entity.pdbx_description
1 polymer ?
#
loop_
_entity_poly.entity_id
_entity_poly.type
_entity_poly.pdbx_seq_one_letter_code
_entity_poly.pdbx_strand_id
1 'polypeptide(L)' 'MPTGETKIYSEFFTNLAVAWFSAGAIGPFFTGPVQVSRMSAFILSGILGAYISLRFAVSVTRKGGNKP' A
#
# COMPACT_ATOMS: atom_id res chain seq x y z
N MET A 1 -6.36 4.60 -24.60
CA MET A 1 -6.90 3.69 -23.56
C MET A 1 -5.80 3.46 -22.55
N PRO A 2 -5.98 3.77 -21.26
CA PRO A 2 -4.96 3.47 -20.25
C PRO A 2 -4.72 1.95 -20.25
N THR A 3 -3.46 1.54 -20.36
CA THR A 3 -3.03 0.14 -20.35
C THR A 3 -3.45 -0.52 -19.03
N GLY A 4 -3.75 -1.82 -19.03
CA GLY A 4 -4.27 -2.53 -17.85
C GLY A 4 -3.42 -2.36 -16.58
N GLU A 5 -2.13 -2.08 -16.74
CA GLU A 5 -1.21 -1.76 -15.64
C GLU A 5 -1.56 -0.42 -14.96
N THR A 6 -1.89 0.64 -15.71
CA THR A 6 -2.25 1.95 -15.15
C THR A 6 -3.48 1.87 -14.24
N LYS A 7 -4.46 1.02 -14.59
CA LYS A 7 -5.64 0.80 -13.76
C LYS A 7 -5.29 0.16 -12.42
N ILE A 8 -4.40 -0.83 -12.43
CA ILE A 8 -3.98 -1.56 -11.22
C ILE A 8 -3.16 -0.65 -10.29
N TYR A 9 -2.24 0.13 -10.85
CA TYR A 9 -1.51 1.12 -10.06
C TYR A 9 -2.47 2.14 -9.46
N SER A 10 -3.45 2.64 -10.23
CA SER A 10 -4.44 3.60 -9.72
C SER A 10 -5.26 3.01 -8.58
N GLU A 11 -5.82 1.80 -8.73
CA GLU A 11 -6.60 1.14 -7.66
C GLU A 11 -5.74 0.86 -6.42
N PHE A 12 -4.50 0.41 -6.60
CA PHE A 12 -3.58 0.15 -5.51
C PHE A 12 -3.24 1.44 -4.74
N PHE A 13 -2.87 2.52 -5.43
CA PHE A 13 -2.53 3.78 -4.79
C PHE A 13 -3.74 4.44 -4.12
N THR A 14 -4.93 4.34 -4.72
CA THR A 14 -6.17 4.82 -4.08
C THR A 14 -6.45 4.06 -2.79
N ASN A 15 -6.37 2.73 -2.81
CA ASN A 15 -6.59 1.92 -1.60
C ASN A 15 -5.51 2.15 -0.54
N LEU A 16 -4.25 2.33 -0.96
CA LEU A 16 -3.14 2.67 -0.06
C LEU A 16 -3.36 4.04 0.58
N ALA A 17 -3.78 5.04 -0.19
CA ALA A 17 -4.06 6.38 0.31
C ALA A 17 -5.21 6.38 1.33
N VAL A 18 -6.31 5.65 1.04
CA VAL A 18 -7.43 5.50 1.97
C VAL A 18 -6.98 4.80 3.26
N ALA A 19 -6.25 3.68 3.16
CA ALA A 19 -5.76 2.96 4.33
C ALA A 19 -4.83 3.82 5.20
N TRP A 20 -3.93 4.58 4.58
CA TRP A 20 -3.00 5.46 5.30
C TRP A 20 -3.72 6.64 5.96
N PHE A 21 -4.71 7.21 5.26
CA PHE A 21 -5.53 8.30 5.79
C PHE A 21 -6.39 7.80 6.97
N SER A 22 -7.03 6.64 6.84
CA SER A 22 -7.79 6.01 7.93
C SER A 22 -6.89 5.66 9.12
N ALA A 23 -5.68 5.15 8.89
CA ALA A 23 -4.71 4.87 9.93
C ALA A 23 -4.24 6.16 10.63
N GLY A 24 -4.05 7.26 9.89
CA GLY A 24 -3.71 8.57 10.46
C GLY A 24 -4.87 9.25 11.20
N ALA A 25 -6.11 9.03 10.78
CA ALA A 25 -7.30 9.56 11.42
C ALA A 25 -7.65 8.80 12.71
N ILE A 26 -7.50 7.47 12.71
CA ILE A 26 -7.86 6.61 13.85
C ILE A 26 -6.65 6.41 14.78
N GLY A 27 -5.43 6.45 14.27
CA GLY A 27 -4.19 6.25 15.01
C GLY A 27 -4.10 7.06 16.32
N PRO A 28 -4.37 8.37 16.32
CA PRO A 28 -4.30 9.21 17.52
C PRO A 28 -5.23 8.77 18.66
N PHE A 29 -6.35 8.10 18.34
CA PHE A 29 -7.29 7.60 19.34
C PHE A 29 -6.80 6.33 20.05
N PHE A 30 -5.83 5.61 19.46
CA PHE A 30 -5.34 4.34 19.97
C PHE A 30 -3.86 4.36 20.37
N THR A 31 -3.09 5.38 19.94
CA THR A 31 -1.65 5.47 20.25
C THR A 31 -1.38 6.63 21.20
N GLY A 32 -0.91 6.33 22.43
CA GLY A 32 -0.30 7.33 23.34
C GLY A 32 0.98 7.95 22.75
N PRO A 33 1.65 8.91 23.43
CA PRO A 33 2.76 9.67 22.85
C PRO A 33 3.86 8.75 22.32
N VAL A 34 3.89 8.59 21.00
CA VAL A 34 4.78 7.64 20.32
C VAL A 34 6.13 8.32 20.11
N GLN A 35 7.21 7.68 20.60
CA GLN A 35 8.57 8.12 20.30
C GLN A 35 8.80 8.15 18.79
N VAL A 36 9.40 9.23 18.28
CA VAL A 36 9.70 9.47 16.85
C VAL A 36 10.40 8.26 16.20
N SER A 37 11.22 7.53 16.97
CA SER A 37 11.91 6.30 16.54
C SER A 37 10.98 5.14 16.20
N ARG A 38 9.85 5.00 16.89
CA ARG A 38 8.83 3.98 16.58
C ARG A 38 8.01 4.38 15.36
N MET A 39 7.76 5.68 15.20
CA MET A 39 7.03 6.21 14.05
C MET A 39 7.79 5.98 12.74
N SER A 40 9.11 6.22 12.73
CA SER A 40 9.93 5.97 11.54
C SER A 40 10.01 4.48 11.20
N ALA A 41 10.12 3.58 12.20
CA ALA A 41 10.08 2.14 11.97
C ALA A 41 8.74 1.66 11.39
N PHE A 42 7.61 2.22 11.84
CA PHE A 42 6.28 1.94 11.29
C PHE A 42 6.14 2.42 9.84
N ILE A 43 6.63 3.62 9.53
CA ILE A 43 6.58 4.17 8.18
C ILE A 43 7.44 3.30 7.23
N LEU A 44 8.66 2.96 7.63
CA LEU A 44 9.56 2.14 6.82
C LEU A 44 9.01 0.74 6.57
N SER A 45 8.46 0.08 7.61
CA SER A 45 7.83 -1.23 7.46
C SER A 45 6.57 -1.18 6.59
N GLY A 46 5.75 -0.12 6.71
CA GLY A 46 4.59 0.13 5.85
C GLY A 46 4.97 0.31 4.38
N ILE A 47 6.01 1.10 4.09
CA ILE A 47 6.54 1.29 2.72
C ILE A 47 7.05 -0.03 2.15
N LEU A 48 7.82 -0.79 2.93
CA LEU A 48 8.38 -2.07 2.50
C LEU A 48 7.26 -3.09 2.20
N GLY A 49 6.25 -3.17 3.06
CA GLY A 49 5.07 -4.01 2.86
C GLY A 49 4.26 -3.62 1.62
N ALA A 50 4.02 -2.32 1.42
CA ALA A 50 3.34 -1.82 0.23
C ALA A 50 4.12 -2.15 -1.05
N TYR A 51 5.45 -2.02 -1.03
CA TYR A 51 6.30 -2.38 -2.15
C TYR A 51 6.22 -3.88 -2.49
N ILE A 52 6.30 -4.76 -1.49
CA ILE A 52 6.17 -6.21 -1.68
C ILE A 52 4.79 -6.56 -2.23
N SER A 53 3.73 -5.98 -1.65
CA SER A 53 2.35 -6.20 -2.10
C SER A 53 2.14 -5.75 -3.54
N LEU A 54 2.71 -4.61 -3.93
CA LEU A 54 2.62 -4.10 -5.30
C LEU A 54 3.36 -5.03 -6.28
N ARG A 55 4.56 -5.50 -5.91
CA ARG A 55 5.32 -6.46 -6.73
C ARG A 55 4.59 -7.79 -6.88
N PHE A 56 3.93 -8.26 -5.82
CA PHE A 56 3.07 -9.44 -5.88
C PHE A 56 1.87 -9.24 -6.80
N ALA A 57 1.14 -8.13 -6.66
CA ALA A 57 0.00 -7.81 -7.50
C ALA A 57 0.39 -7.79 -8.99
N VAL A 58 1.48 -7.11 -9.33
CA VAL A 58 2.01 -7.05 -10.70
C VAL A 58 2.45 -8.44 -11.21
N SER A 59 3.09 -9.25 -10.36
CA SER A 59 3.52 -10.60 -10.73
C SER A 59 2.33 -11.55 -11.00
N VAL A 60 1.30 -11.48 -10.16
CA VAL A 60 0.08 -12.29 -10.29
C VAL A 60 -0.70 -11.87 -11.54
N THR A 61 -0.88 -10.58 -11.80
CA THR A 61 -1.54 -10.09 -13.01
C THR A 61 -0.78 -10.51 -14.28
N ARG A 62 0.56 -10.43 -14.27
CA ARG A 62 1.38 -10.86 -15.41
C ARG A 62 1.27 -12.37 -15.69
N LYS A 63 1.08 -13.20 -14.65
CA LYS A 63 0.80 -14.65 -14.81
C LYS A 63 -0.65 -14.93 -15.23
N GLY A 64 -1.62 -14.14 -14.77
CA GLY A 64 -3.04 -14.31 -15.08
C GLY A 64 -3.45 -13.90 -16.50
N GLY A 65 -2.67 -13.02 -17.14
CA GLY A 65 -2.88 -12.57 -18.52
C GLY A 65 -2.40 -13.53 -19.62
N ASN A 66 -1.86 -14.70 -19.24
CA ASN A 66 -1.42 -15.75 -20.18
C ASN A 66 -2.31 -17.00 -20.05
N LYS A 67 -3.63 -16.80 -20.02
CA LYS A 67 -4.56 -17.88 -20.33
C LYS A 67 -4.78 -17.90 -21.85
N PRO A 68 -4.50 -19.02 -22.54
CA PRO A 68 -4.89 -19.19 -23.94
C PRO A 68 -6.40 -19.10 -24.12
#